data_AF-A0A4U0WLD8-F1
#
_entry.id   AF-A0A4U0WLD8-F1
#
_cell.length_a   1.000
_cell.length_b   1.000
_cell.length_c   1.000
_cell.angle_alpha   90.00
_cell.angle_beta   90.00
_cell.angle_gamma   90.00
#
_symmetry.space_group_name_H-M   'P 1'
#
loop_
_entity.id
_entity.type
_entity.pdbx_description
1 polymer ?
#
loop_
_entity_poly.entity_id
_entity_poly.type
_entity_poly.pdbx_seq_one_letter_code
_entity_poly.pdbx_strand_id
1 'polypeptide(L)'
;MLRPVAAKHGLTEAECALRWMSHHSLLKRDKGDAIIIGASSTAHMEQNMVDLEKGPLPEDVVQALDAGWERTKGISGRYWH
;
A
#
# COMPACT_ATOMS: atom_id res chain seq x y z
N MET A 1 0.67 14.75 0.34
CA MET A 1 2.11 14.40 0.37
C MET A 1 2.42 13.31 -0.64
N LEU A 2 1.69 12.20 -0.62
CA LEU A 2 1.85 11.10 -1.57
C LEU A 2 1.62 11.48 -3.04
N ARG A 3 0.45 12.06 -3.38
CA ARG A 3 0.03 12.34 -4.77
C ARG A 3 1.10 12.95 -5.69
N PRO A 4 1.77 14.07 -5.35
CA PRO A 4 2.78 14.65 -6.22
C PRO A 4 4.04 13.78 -6.36
N VAL A 5 4.34 12.90 -5.41
CA VAL A 5 5.48 11.98 -5.48
C VAL A 5 5.12 10.75 -6.31
N ALA A 6 3.95 10.15 -6.06
CA ALA A 6 3.43 9.03 -6.84
C ALA A 6 3.29 9.39 -8.33
N ALA A 7 2.81 10.60 -8.65
CA ALA A 7 2.69 11.08 -10.01
C ALA A 7 4.02 11.15 -10.78
N LYS A 8 5.15 11.45 -10.12
CA LYS A 8 6.48 11.46 -10.77
C LYS A 8 6.89 10.08 -11.27
N HIS A 9 6.39 9.03 -10.63
CA HIS A 9 6.66 7.63 -10.96
C HIS A 9 5.53 6.99 -11.77
N GLY A 10 4.51 7.75 -12.16
CA GLY A 10 3.34 7.23 -12.87
C GLY A 10 2.49 6.26 -12.04
N LEU A 11 2.57 6.34 -10.70
CA LEU A 11 1.89 5.42 -9.80
C LEU A 11 0.54 5.98 -9.35
N THR A 12 -0.45 5.10 -9.21
CA THR A 12 -1.72 5.43 -8.58
C THR A 12 -1.62 5.33 -7.06
N GLU A 13 -2.54 5.98 -6.32
CA GLU A 13 -2.60 5.86 -4.86
C GLU A 13 -2.89 4.41 -4.41
N ALA A 14 -3.74 3.70 -5.16
CA ALA A 14 -4.08 2.30 -4.90
C ALA A 14 -2.87 1.38 -5.08
N GLU A 15 -2.13 1.55 -6.19
CA GLU A 15 -0.90 0.80 -6.43
C GLU A 15 0.13 1.05 -5.33
N CYS A 16 0.28 2.30 -4.88
CA CYS A 16 1.17 2.63 -3.77
C CYS A 16 0.76 1.89 -2.49
N ALA A 17 -0.52 1.88 -2.13
CA ALA A 17 -0.99 1.19 -0.94
C ALA A 17 -0.75 -0.34 -1.03
N LEU A 18 -1.09 -0.96 -2.15
CA LEU A 18 -0.95 -2.40 -2.37
C LEU A 18 0.52 -2.84 -2.32
N ARG A 19 1.39 -2.15 -3.05
CA ARG A 19 2.83 -2.46 -3.08
C ARG A 19 3.49 -2.16 -1.73
N TRP A 20 3.04 -1.15 -1.00
CA TRP A 20 3.52 -0.91 0.37
C TRP A 20 3.16 -2.06 1.30
N MET A 21 1.92 -2.54 1.27
CA MET A 21 1.51 -3.71 2.07
C MET A 21 2.34 -4.96 1.74
N SER A 22 2.64 -5.21 0.46
CA SER A 22 3.35 -6.43 0.06
C SER A 22 4.86 -6.39 0.31
N HIS A 23 5.51 -5.22 0.28
CA HIS A 23 6.98 -5.11 0.28
C HIS A 23 7.58 -4.32 1.43
N HIS A 24 6.79 -3.44 2.06
CA HIS A 24 7.27 -2.44 3.03
C HIS A 24 6.57 -2.54 4.39
N SER A 25 5.61 -3.45 4.53
CA SER A 25 4.95 -3.73 5.79
C SER A 25 5.73 -4.74 6.65
N LEU A 26 5.19 -5.07 7.82
CA LEU A 26 5.73 -6.11 8.68
C LEU A 26 5.26 -7.53 8.31
N LEU A 27 4.42 -7.67 7.26
CA LEU A 27 3.88 -8.96 6.82
C LEU A 27 4.99 -9.86 6.26
N LYS A 28 4.92 -11.14 6.61
CA LYS A 28 5.91 -12.16 6.25
C LYS A 28 5.23 -13.36 5.60
N ARG A 29 5.41 -13.49 4.28
CA ARG A 29 4.84 -14.60 3.48
C ARG A 29 5.32 -15.97 3.98
N ASP A 30 6.56 -16.07 4.44
CA ASP A 30 7.15 -17.28 5.02
C ASP A 30 6.50 -17.68 6.36
N LYS A 31 5.81 -16.75 7.03
CA LYS A 31 5.03 -17.00 8.24
C LYS A 31 3.55 -17.28 7.98
N GLY A 32 3.14 -17.32 6.71
CA GLY A 32 1.75 -17.50 6.31
C GLY A 32 0.91 -16.22 6.34
N ASP A 33 1.54 -15.04 6.50
CA ASP A 33 0.82 -13.77 6.40
C ASP A 33 0.32 -13.54 4.97
N ALA A 34 -0.93 -13.08 4.84
CA ALA A 34 -1.57 -12.84 3.56
C ALA A 34 -2.35 -11.52 3.56
N ILE A 35 -2.56 -10.96 2.36
CA ILE A 35 -3.35 -9.75 2.14
C ILE A 35 -4.73 -10.18 1.63
N ILE A 36 -5.79 -9.75 2.31
CA ILE A 36 -7.17 -9.93 1.85
C ILE A 36 -7.52 -8.75 0.95
N ILE A 37 -7.87 -9.02 -0.30
CA ILE A 37 -8.22 -7.99 -1.28
C ILE A 37 -9.74 -7.93 -1.41
N GLY A 38 -10.30 -6.72 -1.22
CA GLY A 38 -11.66 -6.40 -1.62
C GLY A 38 -11.65 -5.53 -2.89
N ALA A 39 -12.56 -5.80 -3.81
CA ALA A 39 -12.76 -4.99 -5.00
C ALA A 39 -14.26 -4.80 -5.27
N SER A 40 -14.63 -3.63 -5.81
CA SER A 40 -16.02 -3.31 -6.19
C SER A 40 -16.40 -3.76 -7.60
N SER A 41 -15.42 -4.25 -8.38
CA SER A 41 -15.60 -4.78 -9.73
C SER A 41 -14.50 -5.79 -10.05
N THR A 42 -14.72 -6.62 -11.06
CA THR A 42 -13.71 -7.56 -11.55
C THR A 42 -12.48 -6.84 -12.11
N ALA A 43 -12.68 -5.74 -12.84
CA ALA A 43 -11.58 -4.94 -13.36
C ALA A 43 -10.67 -4.38 -12.25
N HIS A 44 -11.27 -3.89 -11.14
CA HIS A 44 -10.48 -3.46 -9.98
C HIS A 44 -9.75 -4.63 -9.31
N MET A 45 -10.37 -5.82 -9.25
CA MET A 45 -9.74 -7.03 -8.71
C MET A 45 -8.48 -7.40 -9.52
N GLU A 46 -8.61 -7.48 -10.84
CA GLU A 46 -7.51 -7.83 -11.76
C GLU A 46 -6.36 -6.82 -11.65
N GLN A 47 -6.66 -5.52 -11.64
CA GLN A 47 -5.65 -4.48 -11.48
C GLN A 47 -4.93 -4.58 -10.13
N ASN A 48 -5.66 -4.81 -9.04
CA ASN A 48 -5.08 -4.96 -7.72
C ASN A 48 -4.14 -6.18 -7.64
N MET A 49 -4.49 -7.28 -8.31
CA MET A 49 -3.64 -8.48 -8.38
C MET A 49 -2.34 -8.18 -9.11
N VAL A 50 -2.41 -7.51 -10.27
CA VAL A 50 -1.21 -7.09 -11.01
C VAL A 50 -0.33 -6.18 -10.15
N ASP A 51 -0.92 -5.23 -9.43
CA ASP A 51 -0.16 -4.30 -8.59
C ASP A 51 0.56 -4.99 -7.42
N LEU A 52 -0.01 -6.07 -6.87
CA LEU A 52 0.61 -6.86 -5.79
C LEU A 52 1.78 -7.74 -6.26
N GLU A 53 1.84 -8.06 -7.54
CA GLU A 53 2.95 -8.81 -8.14
C GLU A 53 4.14 -7.91 -8.52
N LYS A 54 3.92 -6.59 -8.63
CA LYS A 54 4.98 -5.62 -8.89
C LYS A 54 5.97 -5.57 -7.73
N GLY A 55 7.19 -5.14 -8.02
CA GLY A 55 8.28 -5.02 -7.04
C GLY A 55 8.10 -3.87 -6.01
N PRO A 56 9.12 -3.65 -5.18
CA PRO A 56 9.09 -2.61 -4.15
C PRO A 56 8.89 -1.22 -4.74
N LEU A 57 8.28 -0.32 -3.96
CA LEU A 57 8.12 1.09 -4.32
C LEU A 57 9.47 1.84 -4.33
N PRO A 58 9.57 2.92 -5.12
CA PRO A 58 10.64 3.91 -4.99
C PRO A 58 10.70 4.49 -3.57
N GLU A 59 11.91 4.79 -3.11
CA GLU A 59 12.20 5.24 -1.73
C GLU A 59 11.44 6.51 -1.35
N ASP A 60 11.35 7.50 -2.25
CA ASP A 60 10.64 8.76 -2.00
C ASP A 60 9.13 8.55 -1.84
N VAL A 61 8.54 7.55 -2.49
CA VAL A 61 7.14 7.15 -2.30
C VAL A 61 6.95 6.54 -0.92
N VAL A 62 7.87 5.66 -0.47
CA VAL A 62 7.83 5.06 0.88
C VAL A 62 7.91 6.15 1.95
N GLN A 63 8.88 7.06 1.84
CA GLN A 63 9.01 8.20 2.76
C GLN A 63 7.76 9.09 2.80
N ALA A 64 7.11 9.30 1.66
CA ALA A 64 5.87 10.06 1.60
C ALA A 64 4.68 9.36 2.30
N LEU A 65 4.64 8.02 2.26
CA LEU A 65 3.66 7.20 2.99
C LEU A 65 3.92 7.23 4.49
N ASP A 66 5.17 7.03 4.91
CA ASP A 66 5.57 7.04 6.32
C ASP A 66 5.29 8.39 6.98
N ALA A 67 5.63 9.49 6.30
CA ALA A 67 5.31 10.82 6.79
C ALA A 67 3.79 11.11 6.82
N GLY A 68 3.02 10.42 5.98
CA GLY A 68 1.55 10.41 6.07
C GLY A 68 1.07 9.69 7.33
N TRP A 69 1.59 8.49 7.60
CA TRP A 69 1.29 7.70 8.80
C TRP A 69 1.58 8.46 10.08
N GLU A 70 2.73 9.14 10.17
CA GLU A 70 3.10 9.95 11.34
C GLU A 70 2.06 11.04 11.67
N ARG A 71 1.37 11.57 10.67
CA ARG A 71 0.30 12.57 10.86
C ARG A 71 -1.03 11.96 11.28
N THR A 72 -1.31 10.72 10.88
CA THR A 72 -2.62 10.09 11.09
C THR A 72 -2.64 9.08 12.23
N LYS A 73 -1.48 8.58 12.69
CA LYS A 73 -1.41 7.53 13.72
C LYS A 73 -2.10 7.89 15.04
N GLY A 74 -2.12 9.18 15.41
CA GLY A 74 -2.78 9.67 16.62
C GLY A 74 -4.30 9.57 16.61
N ILE A 75 -4.92 9.45 15.44
CA ILE A 75 -6.39 9.28 15.28
C ILE A 75 -6.78 7.88 14.79
N SER A 76 -5.81 6.98 14.65
CA SER A 76 -6.07 5.59 14.26
C SER A 76 -6.76 4.85 15.40
N GLY A 77 -7.92 4.24 15.11
CA GLY A 77 -8.62 3.40 16.07
C GLY A 77 -7.80 2.18 16.48
N ARG A 78 -8.11 1.60 17.64
CA ARG A 78 -7.61 0.28 18.05
C ARG A 78 -8.16 -0.79 17.09
N TYR A 79 -7.35 -1.77 16.73
CA TYR A 79 -7.77 -2.88 15.86
C TYR A 79 -8.56 -3.98 16.60
N TRP A 80 -8.75 -3.83 17.92
CA TRP A 80 -9.47 -4.77 18.78
C TRP A 80 -10.45 -4.02 19.68
N HIS A 81 -11.46 -4.75 20.16
CA HIS A 81 -12.52 -4.26 21.03
C HIS A 81 -12.61 -5.10 22.29
#